data_AF-A0A1Q4ZL77-F1
#
_entry.id   AF-A0A1Q4ZL77-F1
#
_cell.length_a   1.000
_cell.length_b   1.000
_cell.length_c   1.000
_cell.angle_alpha   90.00
_cell.angle_beta   90.00
_cell.angle_gamma   90.00
#
_symmetry.space_group_name_H-M   'P 1'
#
loop_
_entity.id
_entity.type
_entity.pdbx_description
1 polymer ?
#
loop_
_entity_poly.entity_id
_entity_poly.type
_entity_poly.pdbx_seq_one_letter_code
_entity_poly.pdbx_strand_id
1 'polypeptide(L)'
;MDATNPQKLADHLRELGLRVATLEPEPRLHATNPLHGILTEEIVAVGTTYVTGFGYEIGEHGHEGQCATRIAHLLAVPRTSPARTPSVPEVRR
;
A
#
# COMPACT_ATOMS: atom_id res chain seq x y z
N MET A 1 23.16 -1.10 -4.57
CA MET A 1 22.28 -1.52 -5.68
C MET A 1 21.25 -2.46 -5.08
N ASP A 2 20.27 -1.92 -4.37
CA ASP A 2 19.24 -2.70 -3.64
C ASP A 2 17.98 -2.79 -4.50
N ALA A 3 18.03 -3.64 -5.52
CA ALA A 3 16.86 -3.99 -6.33
C ALA A 3 15.78 -4.75 -5.51
N THR A 4 16.00 -4.98 -4.21
CA THR A 4 15.13 -5.75 -3.32
C THR A 4 14.02 -4.91 -2.68
N ASN A 5 14.15 -3.59 -2.63
CA ASN A 5 13.23 -2.71 -1.88
C ASN A 5 11.87 -2.47 -2.60
N PRO A 6 11.81 -2.18 -3.91
CA PRO A 6 10.52 -1.99 -4.57
C PRO A 6 9.72 -3.30 -4.66
N GLN A 7 10.40 -4.45 -4.77
CA GLN A 7 9.71 -5.74 -4.86
C GLN A 7 8.99 -6.09 -3.54
N LYS A 8 9.61 -5.86 -2.38
CA LYS A 8 8.97 -6.08 -1.07
C LYS A 8 7.70 -5.25 -0.90
N LEU A 9 7.76 -3.98 -1.32
CA LEU A 9 6.58 -3.12 -1.31
C LEU A 9 5.50 -3.65 -2.27
N ALA A 10 5.88 -4.07 -3.47
CA ALA A 10 4.95 -4.67 -4.43
C ALA A 10 4.25 -5.91 -3.88
N ASP A 11 4.96 -6.76 -3.14
CA ASP A 11 4.41 -7.98 -2.55
C ASP A 11 3.36 -7.65 -1.49
N HIS A 12 3.65 -6.72 -0.57
CA HIS A 12 2.66 -6.25 0.42
C HIS A 12 1.42 -5.59 -0.22
N LEU A 13 1.61 -4.83 -1.30
CA LEU A 13 0.49 -4.24 -2.04
C LEU A 13 -0.41 -5.33 -2.65
N ARG A 14 0.18 -6.40 -3.19
CA ARG A 14 -0.56 -7.56 -3.72
C ARG A 14 -1.29 -8.32 -2.61
N GLU A 15 -0.66 -8.51 -1.45
CA GLU A 15 -1.30 -9.12 -0.27
C GLU A 15 -2.54 -8.34 0.19
N LEU A 16 -2.52 -7.01 0.06
CA LEU A 16 -3.66 -6.14 0.31
C LEU A 16 -4.70 -6.13 -0.83
N GLY A 17 -4.50 -6.90 -1.90
CA GLY A 17 -5.46 -7.06 -2.99
C GLY A 17 -5.34 -6.04 -4.11
N LEU A 18 -4.25 -5.25 -4.16
CA LEU A 18 -3.98 -4.36 -5.29
C LEU A 18 -3.35 -5.12 -6.46
N ARG A 19 -3.64 -4.67 -7.68
CA ARG A 19 -2.83 -5.07 -8.84
C ARG A 19 -1.60 -4.19 -8.89
N VAL A 20 -0.43 -4.79 -9.07
CA VAL A 20 0.85 -4.08 -9.12
C VAL A 20 1.61 -4.47 -10.38
N ALA A 21 1.92 -3.47 -11.22
CA ALA A 21 2.83 -3.60 -12.34
C ALA A 21 4.15 -2.87 -12.03
N THR A 22 5.27 -3.44 -12.45
CA THR A 22 6.56 -2.75 -12.45
C THR A 22 6.75 -2.11 -13.81
N LEU A 23 7.05 -0.81 -13.83
CA LEU A 23 7.38 -0.08 -15.04
C LEU A 23 8.91 0.03 -15.15
N GLU A 24 9.42 -0.05 -16.38
CA GLU A 24 10.84 0.11 -16.74
C GLU A 24 10.97 1.39 -17.59
N PRO A 25 12.12 2.08 -17.61
CA PRO A 25 13.48 1.66 -17.18
C PRO A 25 13.87 2.05 -15.74
N GLU A 26 13.05 2.81 -15.05
CA GLU A 26 13.25 3.13 -13.63
C GLU A 26 12.30 2.25 -12.81
N PRO A 27 12.74 1.61 -11.72
CA PRO A 27 11.91 0.67 -10.96
C PRO A 27 10.78 1.41 -10.23
N ARG A 28 9.70 1.69 -10.96
CA ARG A 28 8.48 2.32 -10.47
C ARG A 28 7.40 1.26 -10.35
N LEU A 29 6.61 1.36 -9.29
CA LEU A 29 5.44 0.51 -9.10
C LEU A 29 4.20 1.28 -9.53
N HIS A 30 3.35 0.64 -10.30
CA HIS A 30 2.02 1.13 -10.63
C HIS A 30 1.01 0.24 -9.92
N ALA A 31 0.36 0.79 -8.88
CA ALA A 31 -0.62 0.08 -8.07
C ALA A 31 -2.04 0.55 -8.41
N THR A 32 -2.94 -0.40 -8.69
CA THR A 32 -4.32 -0.11 -9.10
C THR A 32 -5.31 -0.90 -8.26
N ASN A 33 -6.40 -0.26 -7.86
CA ASN A 33 -7.53 -0.96 -7.24
C ASN A 33 -8.28 -1.76 -8.32
N PRO A 34 -8.35 -3.11 -8.22
CA PRO A 34 -9.03 -3.92 -9.23
C PRO A 34 -10.55 -3.70 -9.29
N LEU A 35 -11.17 -3.20 -8.21
CA LEU A 35 -12.60 -2.88 -8.16
C LEU A 35 -12.92 -1.49 -8.72
N HIS A 36 -11.92 -0.60 -8.73
CA HIS A 36 -12.05 0.77 -9.21
C HIS A 36 -10.80 1.14 -10.00
N GLY A 37 -10.74 0.76 -11.27
CA GLY A 37 -9.54 0.92 -12.12
C GLY A 37 -9.08 2.37 -12.35
N ILE A 38 -9.90 3.36 -12.01
CA ILE A 38 -9.50 4.78 -11.98
C ILE A 38 -8.64 5.15 -10.77
N LEU A 39 -8.73 4.35 -9.70
CA LEU A 39 -7.93 4.54 -8.49
C LEU A 39 -6.62 3.81 -8.70
N THR A 40 -5.63 4.60 -9.11
CA THR A 40 -4.29 4.13 -9.39
C THR A 40 -3.27 5.10 -8.83
N GLU A 41 -2.10 4.59 -8.47
CA GLU A 41 -1.00 5.38 -7.95
C GLU A 41 0.32 4.87 -8.51
N GLU A 42 1.18 5.82 -8.92
CA GLU A 42 2.57 5.52 -9.25
C GLU A 42 3.40 5.70 -7.98
N ILE A 43 4.32 4.77 -7.72
CA ILE A 43 5.19 4.80 -6.54
C ILE A 43 6.63 4.68 -6.99
N VAL A 44 7.45 5.59 -6.51
CA VAL A 44 8.87 5.69 -6.85
C VAL A 44 9.69 5.62 -5.57
N ALA A 45 10.80 4.89 -5.61
CA ALA A 45 11.80 4.90 -4.55
C ALA A 45 12.82 6.01 -4.84
N VAL A 46 12.95 6.98 -3.94
CA VAL A 46 13.90 8.10 -4.01
C VAL A 46 14.78 8.07 -2.76
N GLY A 47 16.04 7.70 -2.94
CA GLY A 47 16.96 7.52 -1.82
C GLY A 47 16.50 6.41 -0.87
N THR A 48 16.08 6.78 0.34
CA THR A 48 15.56 5.87 1.38
C THR A 48 14.04 5.94 1.54
N THR A 49 13.35 6.69 0.67
CA THR A 49 11.95 7.06 0.84
C THR A 49 11.13 6.62 -0.36
N TYR A 50 9.92 6.13 -0.12
CA TYR A 50 8.90 5.91 -1.13
C TYR A 50 8.05 7.17 -1.28
N VAL A 51 7.89 7.62 -2.52
CA VAL A 51 7.06 8.76 -2.87
C VAL A 51 6.02 8.36 -3.91
N THR A 52 4.89 9.06 -3.95
CA THR A 52 3.92 8.94 -5.06
C THR A 52 4.48 9.55 -6.34
N GLY A 53 3.83 9.31 -7.49
CA GLY A 53 4.18 9.92 -8.76
C GLY A 53 4.06 11.45 -8.75
N PHE A 54 3.33 12.01 -7.78
CA PHE A 54 3.20 13.44 -7.54
C PHE A 54 4.24 14.00 -6.55
N GLY A 55 5.15 13.15 -6.03
CA GLY A 55 6.20 13.54 -5.09
C GLY A 55 5.77 13.60 -3.62
N TYR A 56 4.59 13.06 -3.26
CA TYR A 56 4.19 12.98 -1.85
C TYR A 56 4.89 11.82 -1.16
N GLU A 57 5.48 12.10 0.00
CA GLU A 57 6.09 11.06 0.82
C GLU A 57 5.06 10.08 1.38
N ILE A 58 5.33 8.79 1.17
CA ILE A 58 4.52 7.68 1.67
C ILE A 58 5.16 7.10 2.94
N GLY A 59 6.49 7.01 2.97
CA GLY A 59 7.28 6.49 4.08
C GLY A 59 8.63 5.97 3.62
N GLU A 60 9.33 5.24 4.48
CA GLU A 60 10.74 4.87 4.27
C GLU A 60 10.93 3.38 3.95
N HIS A 61 12.10 3.07 3.37
CA HIS A 61 12.60 1.70 3.22
C HIS A 61 12.69 1.00 4.59
N GLY A 62 12.43 -0.31 4.62
CA GLY A 62 12.33 -1.10 5.86
C GLY A 62 10.97 -1.03 6.55
N HIS A 63 10.06 -0.16 6.08
CA HIS A 63 8.69 -0.03 6.58
C HIS A 63 7.65 -0.33 5.47
N GLU A 64 7.99 -1.23 4.54
CA GLU A 64 7.21 -1.48 3.32
C GLU A 64 5.75 -1.87 3.61
N GLY A 65 5.49 -2.66 4.65
CA GLY A 65 4.12 -3.02 5.04
C GLY A 65 3.28 -1.83 5.51
N GLN A 66 3.89 -0.85 6.18
CA GLN A 66 3.19 0.39 6.58
C GLN A 66 2.93 1.27 5.35
N CYS A 67 3.90 1.38 4.45
CA CYS A 67 3.75 2.09 3.18
C CYS A 67 2.63 1.46 2.33
N ALA A 68 2.59 0.14 2.22
CA ALA A 68 1.53 -0.59 1.51
C ALA A 68 0.15 -0.32 2.10
N THR A 69 0.03 -0.29 3.44
CA THR A 69 -1.23 0.02 4.12
C THR A 69 -1.72 1.44 3.82
N ARG A 70 -0.80 2.42 3.77
CA ARG A 70 -1.12 3.81 3.40
C ARG A 70 -1.60 3.89 1.95
N ILE A 71 -0.90 3.24 1.02
CA ILE A 71 -1.28 3.19 -0.40
C ILE A 71 -2.65 2.51 -0.58
N ALA A 72 -2.88 1.36 0.06
CA ALA A 72 -4.17 0.67 -0.02
C ALA A 72 -5.32 1.55 0.51
N HIS A 73 -5.07 2.35 1.55
CA HIS A 73 -6.04 3.32 2.03
C HIS A 73 -6.33 4.43 1.01
N LEU A 74 -5.28 5.00 0.38
CA LEU A 74 -5.43 5.99 -0.69
C LEU A 74 -6.22 5.44 -1.89
N LEU A 75 -6.01 4.17 -2.21
CA LEU A 75 -6.69 3.47 -3.30
C LEU A 75 -8.06 2.88 -2.89
N ALA A 76 -8.61 3.29 -1.74
CA ALA A 76 -9.91 2.87 -1.22
C ALA A 76 -10.11 1.35 -1.17
N VAL A 77 -9.04 0.60 -0.91
CA VAL A 77 -9.15 -0.83 -0.68
C VAL A 77 -9.93 -1.05 0.62
N PRO A 78 -11.01 -1.85 0.61
CA PRO A 78 -11.75 -2.15 1.82
C PRO A 78 -10.79 -2.78 2.83
N ARG A 79 -10.60 -2.11 3.97
CA ARG A 79 -9.90 -2.74 5.08
C ARG A 79 -10.75 -3.92 5.53
N THR A 80 -10.24 -5.14 5.39
CA THR A 80 -10.67 -6.25 6.24
C THR A 80 -10.20 -5.91 7.65
N SER A 81 -10.92 -4.98 8.30
CA SER A 81 -10.74 -4.74 9.71
C SER A 81 -11.09 -6.06 10.39
N PRO A 82 -10.18 -6.68 11.17
CA PRO A 82 -10.57 -7.83 11.98
C PRO A 82 -11.76 -7.35 12.80
N ALA A 83 -12.89 -8.04 12.64
CA ALA A 83 -14.18 -7.61 13.16
C ALA A 83 -14.01 -7.10 14.58
N ARG A 84 -14.20 -5.78 14.77
CA ARG A 84 -14.28 -5.18 16.09
C ARG A 84 -15.41 -5.92 16.80
N THR A 85 -15.05 -6.83 17.69
CA THR A 85 -16.02 -7.60 18.46
C THR A 85 -16.87 -6.57 19.20
N PRO A 86 -18.19 -6.50 18.97
CA PRO A 86 -19.02 -5.59 19.73
C PRO A 86 -18.93 -6.04 21.18
N SER A 87 -18.34 -5.20 22.04
CA SER A 87 -18.39 -5.37 23.48
C SER A 87 -19.86 -5.30 23.89
N VAL A 88 -20.47 -6.46 24.16
CA VAL A 88 -21.82 -6.56 24.71
C VAL A 88 -21.80 -5.80 26.04
N PRO A 89 -22.67 -4.81 26.26
CA PRO A 89 -22.76 -4.15 27.55
C PRO A 89 -23.28 -5.16 28.57
N GLU A 90 -22.46 -5.46 29.57
CA GLU A 90 -22.84 -6.29 30.71
C GLU A 90 -23.88 -5.50 31.52
N VAL A 91 -25.16 -5.83 31.32
CA VAL A 91 -26.26 -5.30 32.14
C VAL A 91 -26.10 -5.88 33.54
N ARG A 92 -25.50 -5.08 34.44
CA ARG A 92 -25.49 -5.38 35.87
C ARG A 92 -26.91 -5.24 36.41
N ARG A 93 -27.40 -6.33 37.01
CA ARG A 93 -28.71 -6.47 37.64
C ARG A 93 -28.87 -5.57 38.86
#